data_AF-A0A0A0EK27-F1
#
_entry.id   AF-A0A0A0EK27-F1
#
_cell.length_a   1.000
_cell.length_b   1.000
_cell.length_c   1.000
_cell.angle_alpha   90.00
_cell.angle_beta   90.00
_cell.angle_gamma   90.00
#
_symmetry.space_group_name_H-M   'P 1'
#
loop_
_entity.id
_entity.type
_entity.pdbx_description
1 polymer ?
#
loop_
_entity_poly.entity_id
_entity_poly.type
_entity_poly.pdbx_seq_one_letter_code
_entity_poly.pdbx_strand_id
1 'polypeptide(L)'
;MKITDFLVMDSDGNTIPADPFGNNLAFCCPSCGYPVLAITLANQRGSDEMHPAICRGCYAAYFLDIRPSAEKLYVQAAGSAA
;
A
#
# COMPACT_ATOMS: atom_id res chain seq x y z
N MET A 1 8.55 -1.03 -12.42
CA MET A 1 8.96 -0.16 -11.31
C MET A 1 9.60 -1.03 -10.24
N LYS A 2 10.70 -0.59 -9.63
CA LYS A 2 11.31 -1.25 -8.47
C LYS A 2 11.22 -0.25 -7.30
N ILE A 3 10.57 -0.66 -6.22
CA ILE A 3 10.33 0.13 -5.01
C ILE A 3 11.18 -0.34 -3.83
N THR A 4 12.12 -1.28 -4.05
CA THR A 4 13.07 -1.70 -3.00
C THR A 4 13.67 -0.48 -2.33
N ASP A 5 13.71 -0.50 -1.00
CA ASP A 5 14.23 0.56 -0.13
C ASP A 5 13.43 1.89 -0.11
N PHE A 6 12.24 1.96 -0.73
CA PHE A 6 11.38 3.15 -0.62
C PHE A 6 10.88 3.36 0.82
N LEU A 7 10.76 4.62 1.23
CA LEU A 7 10.13 4.98 2.50
C LEU A 7 8.62 4.80 2.40
N VAL A 8 8.06 3.94 3.26
CA VAL A 8 6.63 3.60 3.26
C VAL A 8 5.90 4.34 4.38
N MET A 9 4.82 5.02 4.02
CA MET A 9 4.01 5.84 4.92
C MET A 9 2.52 5.50 4.85
N ASP A 10 1.76 5.83 5.88
CA ASP A 10 0.29 5.84 5.86
C ASP A 10 -0.25 7.11 5.17
N SER A 11 -1.59 7.24 5.11
CA SER A 11 -2.28 8.40 4.54
C SER A 11 -1.99 9.73 5.26
N ASP A 12 -1.57 9.67 6.53
CA ASP A 12 -1.26 10.84 7.35
C ASP A 12 0.22 11.24 7.24
N GLY A 13 1.02 10.46 6.52
CA GLY A 13 2.45 10.69 6.32
C GLY A 13 3.34 10.12 7.44
N ASN A 14 2.80 9.29 8.33
CA ASN A 14 3.61 8.58 9.32
C ASN A 14 4.28 7.37 8.68
N THR A 15 5.54 7.11 9.03
CA THR A 15 6.22 5.88 8.61
C THR A 15 5.57 4.66 9.25
N ILE A 16 5.33 3.63 8.45
CA ILE A 16 4.72 2.38 8.93
C ILE A 16 5.66 1.18 8.76
N PRO A 17 5.53 0.13 9.60
CA PRO A 17 6.24 -1.12 9.37
C PRO A 17 5.82 -1.77 8.05
N ALA A 18 6.76 -1.87 7.12
CA ALA A 18 6.55 -2.46 5.80
C ALA A 18 7.86 -2.97 5.21
N ASP A 19 7.75 -3.85 4.23
CA ASP A 19 8.86 -4.42 3.47
C ASP A 19 8.61 -4.22 1.96
N PRO A 20 9.17 -3.16 1.37
CA PRO A 20 9.11 -2.94 -0.06
C PRO A 20 10.23 -3.73 -0.76
N PHE A 21 9.87 -4.63 -1.68
CA PHE A 21 10.83 -5.46 -2.41
C PHE A 21 10.41 -5.71 -3.87
N GLY A 22 11.28 -5.31 -4.80
CA GLY A 22 10.99 -5.40 -6.22
C GLY A 22 9.80 -4.52 -6.57
N ASN A 23 8.70 -5.10 -7.04
CA ASN A 23 7.43 -4.39 -7.31
C ASN A 23 6.34 -4.71 -6.27
N ASN A 24 6.70 -5.34 -5.16
CA ASN A 24 5.77 -5.77 -4.11
C ASN A 24 5.99 -4.95 -2.84
N LEU A 25 4.92 -4.78 -2.09
CA LEU A 25 4.92 -4.21 -0.76
C LEU A 25 4.17 -5.14 0.19
N ALA A 26 4.87 -5.63 1.22
CA ALA A 26 4.23 -6.25 2.37
C ALA A 26 4.09 -5.21 3.50
N PHE A 27 2.92 -5.14 4.14
CA PHE A 27 2.67 -4.24 5.27
C PHE A 27 1.60 -4.83 6.20
N CYS A 28 1.54 -4.35 7.44
CA CYS A 28 0.46 -4.70 8.36
C CYS A 28 -0.75 -3.79 8.13
N CYS A 29 -1.95 -4.34 8.03
CA CYS A 29 -3.19 -3.56 7.91
C CYS A 29 -3.29 -2.55 9.07
N PRO A 30 -3.34 -1.23 8.81
CA PRO A 30 -3.44 -0.22 9.85
C PRO A 30 -4.64 -0.39 10.80
N SER A 31 -5.73 -0.99 10.31
CA SER A 31 -6.97 -1.16 11.09
C SER A 31 -6.99 -2.39 11.99
N CYS A 32 -6.32 -3.49 11.62
CA CYS A 32 -6.42 -4.76 12.38
C CYS A 32 -5.11 -5.54 12.54
N GLY A 33 -4.00 -5.05 11.99
CA GLY A 33 -2.67 -5.69 12.07
C GLY A 33 -2.46 -6.90 11.17
N TYR A 34 -3.49 -7.40 10.46
CA TYR A 34 -3.34 -8.55 9.56
C TYR A 34 -2.39 -8.22 8.38
N PRO A 35 -1.52 -9.16 7.93
CA PRO A 35 -0.59 -8.90 6.84
C PRO A 35 -1.30 -8.68 5.49
N VAL A 36 -0.88 -7.65 4.77
CA VAL A 36 -1.40 -7.27 3.44
C VAL A 36 -0.24 -7.23 2.45
N LEU A 37 -0.54 -7.67 1.23
CA LEU A 37 0.37 -7.62 0.08
C LEU A 37 -0.25 -6.75 -1.01
N ALA A 38 0.53 -5.80 -1.51
CA ALA A 38 0.19 -4.95 -2.65
C ALA A 38 1.31 -4.99 -3.70
N ILE A 39 0.95 -4.69 -4.94
CA ILE A 39 1.81 -4.81 -6.14
C ILE A 39 1.69 -3.51 -6.93
N THR A 40 2.84 -2.91 -7.26
CA THR A 40 2.90 -1.59 -7.91
C THR A 40 2.68 -1.61 -9.42
N LEU A 41 2.51 -2.80 -10.02
CA LEU A 41 2.24 -2.93 -11.45
C LEU A 41 0.79 -2.59 -11.74
N ALA A 42 0.51 -1.90 -12.85
CA ALA A 42 -0.84 -1.47 -13.20
C ALA A 42 -1.85 -2.64 -13.23
N ASN A 43 -3.08 -2.37 -12.76
CA ASN A 43 -4.18 -3.32 -12.67
C ASN A 43 -3.88 -4.56 -11.80
N GLN A 44 -2.95 -4.44 -10.85
CA GLN A 44 -2.66 -5.49 -9.88
C GLN A 44 -3.20 -5.11 -8.50
N ARG A 45 -3.23 -6.09 -7.61
CA ARG A 45 -3.69 -5.90 -6.23
C ARG A 45 -2.95 -4.73 -5.55
N GLY A 46 -3.68 -3.72 -5.13
CA GLY A 46 -3.21 -2.50 -4.49
C GLY A 46 -2.64 -1.45 -5.45
N SER A 47 -2.62 -1.66 -6.77
CA SER A 47 -1.94 -0.74 -7.69
C SER A 47 -2.61 0.64 -7.77
N ASP A 48 -3.91 0.68 -7.53
CA ASP A 48 -4.75 1.87 -7.60
C ASP A 48 -6.08 1.59 -6.87
N GLU A 49 -6.91 2.62 -6.75
CA GLU A 49 -8.19 2.58 -6.05
C GLU A 49 -9.20 1.59 -6.66
N MET A 50 -9.13 1.33 -7.97
CA MET A 50 -10.01 0.38 -8.67
C MET A 50 -9.57 -1.07 -8.48
N HIS A 51 -8.30 -1.28 -8.13
CA HIS A 51 -7.70 -2.59 -7.88
C HIS A 51 -7.12 -2.66 -6.47
N PRO A 52 -7.91 -2.50 -5.40
CA PRO A 52 -7.36 -2.40 -4.05
C PRO A 52 -6.80 -3.73 -3.53
N ALA A 53 -5.83 -3.62 -2.62
CA ALA A 53 -5.39 -4.69 -1.76
C ALA A 53 -6.38 -4.84 -0.59
N ILE A 54 -7.25 -5.85 -0.67
CA ILE A 54 -8.19 -6.16 0.41
C ILE A 54 -7.46 -6.89 1.55
N CYS A 55 -7.58 -6.35 2.77
CA CYS A 55 -7.15 -7.01 3.99
C CYS A 55 -8.04 -8.21 4.29
N ARG A 56 -7.45 -9.38 4.55
CA ARG A 56 -8.22 -10.61 4.85
C ARG A 56 -8.66 -10.73 6.31
N GLY A 57 -8.21 -9.83 7.19
CA GLY A 57 -8.64 -9.76 8.59
C GLY A 57 -9.92 -8.95 8.79
N CYS A 58 -9.92 -7.68 8.35
CA CYS A 58 -11.03 -6.74 8.54
C CYS A 58 -11.72 -6.26 7.26
N TYR A 59 -11.31 -6.76 6.08
CA TYR A 59 -11.84 -6.36 4.77
C TYR A 59 -11.61 -4.90 4.36
N ALA A 60 -10.84 -4.13 5.12
CA ALA A 60 -10.38 -2.81 4.69
C ALA A 60 -9.61 -2.90 3.36
N ALA A 61 -9.85 -1.94 2.48
CA ALA A 61 -9.25 -1.85 1.15
C ALA A 61 -8.13 -0.81 1.16
N TYR A 62 -7.00 -1.10 0.51
CA TYR A 62 -5.87 -0.17 0.41
C TYR A 62 -5.31 -0.10 -1.02
N PHE A 63 -4.72 1.03 -1.40
CA PHE A 63 -3.97 1.18 -2.65
C PHE A 63 -2.70 2.00 -2.44
N LEU A 64 -1.79 1.93 -3.42
CA LEU A 64 -0.46 2.54 -3.35
C LEU A 64 -0.42 3.87 -4.11
N ASP A 65 -0.10 4.96 -3.42
CA ASP A 65 0.33 6.21 -4.05
C ASP A 65 1.86 6.28 -4.04
N ILE A 66 2.46 6.07 -5.21
CA ILE A 66 3.91 5.96 -5.37
C ILE A 66 4.47 7.29 -5.84
N ARG A 67 5.54 7.78 -5.18
CA ARG A 67 6.26 9.01 -5.51
C ARG A 67 7.71 8.68 -5.87
N PRO A 68 7.99 8.26 -7.12
CA PRO A 68 9.30 7.72 -7.51
C PRO A 68 10.45 8.72 -7.34
N SER A 69 10.24 10.00 -7.68
CA SER A 69 11.27 11.03 -7.57
C SER A 69 11.71 11.33 -6.14
N ALA A 70 10.91 10.90 -5.15
CA ALA A 70 11.19 11.09 -3.74
C ALA A 70 11.50 9.78 -3.01
N GLU A 71 11.53 8.65 -3.72
CA GLU A 71 11.71 7.29 -3.16
C GLU A 71 10.73 7.02 -2.00
N LYS A 72 9.48 7.48 -2.17
CA LYS A 72 8.40 7.39 -1.18
C LYS A 72 7.20 6.65 -1.74
N LEU A 73 6.48 6.00 -0.85
CA LEU A 73 5.21 5.36 -1.13
C LEU A 73 4.25 5.58 0.04
N TYR A 74 2.98 5.83 -0.29
CA TYR A 74 1.91 5.98 0.68
C TYR A 74 0.90 4.85 0.51
N VAL A 75 0.51 4.24 1.62
CA VAL A 75 -0.60 3.28 1.69
C VAL A 75 -1.87 4.05 2.00
N GLN A 76 -2.72 4.21 1.00
CA GLN A 76 -4.00 4.91 1.10
C GLN A 76 -5.12 3.91 1.37
N ALA A 77 -6.08 4.26 2.23
CA ALA A 77 -7.32 3.51 2.33
C ALA A 77 -8.17 3.79 1.07
N ALA A 78 -8.65 2.73 0.41
CA ALA A 78 -9.67 2.85 -0.62
C ALA A 78 -10.99 3.11 0.11
N GLY A 79 -11.36 4.38 0.23
CA GLY A 79 -12.58 4.78 0.92
C GLY A 79 -13.81 4.30 0.16
N SER A 80 -14.81 3.81 0.91
CA SER A 80 -16.21 4.03 0.55
C SER A 80 -16.38 5.50 0.19
N ALA A 81 -16.92 5.80 -0.99
CA ALA A 81 -17.31 7.14 -1.41
C ALA A 81 -17.99 7.88 -0.25
N ALA A 82 -17.46 9.06 0.09
CA ALA A 82 -18.23 10.07 0.80
C ALA A 82 -19.28 10.66 -0.14
#